data_AF-A0AAT9LAH4-F1
#
_entry.id   AF-A0AAT9LAH4-F1
#
_cell.length_a   1.000
_cell.length_b   1.000
_cell.length_c   1.000
_cell.angle_alpha   90.00
_cell.angle_beta   90.00
_cell.angle_gamma   90.00
#
_symmetry.space_group_name_H-M   'P 1'
#
loop_
_entity.id
_entity.type
_entity.pdbx_description
1 polymer ?
#
loop_
_entity_poly.entity_id
_entity_poly.type
_entity_poly.pdbx_seq_one_letter_code
_entity_poly.pdbx_strand_id
1 'polypeptide(L)'
;MKVLVSMNAFKGSLSAKEACSLVAQGFLCGYPEAVVSERPLADGGDGTVDVLLEALGGYPETVEVTGPYGDPVRARVGIVDGGKTVIIESASCSGLALVPPEKRDVYRAHSRGVGELLRWAALRGARRIIVGIGGTAMNDGGIGMAQAAGALIRDADGRDVPPGIPGLFSVASVALGSIPDTFRDIQVIGISDVSNPLVGPEGATAVYGPQKGINPSEIDAVDREMKRYAEILGRDLGRNPCDLPMAGAGGGLGGALWAFFGAKLVDGARFILEETGVLEEMDECDLVLTGEGTVDSQTKKGKVPFAVASAAAERSIPVIVIAGGLADDVIAEHPAEYSAMFSSTVRPMTVQSAMGVSRETLPFVAEQIARVARIFSLRFPSRSETSAGGVVVRRGPSGPELLLIEDRFGVFTLPKGHVDPGETEEQAAVREVLEETGIKACIKGEIGVTRYRFFDDLGRPVEKTVRYYLMEPLSENPRPQEGEVSKAFWADARQLSRYPTYPNNRAILEKAIRRVEELS
;
A
#
# COMPACT_ATOMS: atom_id res chain seq x y z
N MET A 1 -7.96 -2.82 24.27
CA MET A 1 -6.98 -3.06 23.20
C MET A 1 -7.63 -2.74 21.87
N LYS A 2 -7.06 -1.89 21.02
CA LYS A 2 -7.53 -1.61 19.65
C LYS A 2 -6.81 -2.52 18.65
N VAL A 3 -7.54 -3.24 17.81
CA VAL A 3 -6.97 -4.21 16.86
C VAL A 3 -7.53 -3.95 15.48
N LEU A 4 -6.63 -3.78 14.51
CA LEU A 4 -6.97 -3.68 13.10
C LEU A 4 -6.85 -5.07 12.47
N VAL A 5 -7.92 -5.54 11.86
CA VAL A 5 -7.95 -6.80 11.09
C VAL A 5 -8.01 -6.46 9.61
N SER A 6 -6.93 -6.78 8.90
CA SER A 6 -6.76 -6.43 7.49
C SER A 6 -6.20 -7.59 6.70
N MET A 7 -7.10 -8.43 6.18
CA MET A 7 -6.78 -9.69 5.51
C MET A 7 -6.89 -9.56 3.99
N ASN A 8 -6.09 -10.35 3.26
CA ASN A 8 -6.32 -10.66 1.86
C ASN A 8 -7.31 -11.84 1.72
N ALA A 9 -7.75 -12.10 0.50
CA ALA A 9 -8.51 -13.31 0.19
C ALA A 9 -7.68 -14.59 0.42
N PHE A 10 -8.34 -15.63 0.94
CA PHE A 10 -7.80 -16.99 0.99
C PHE A 10 -8.22 -17.67 -0.31
N LYS A 11 -7.40 -17.51 -1.35
CA LYS A 11 -7.72 -17.89 -2.74
C LYS A 11 -8.39 -19.28 -2.81
N GLY A 12 -9.59 -19.31 -3.40
CA GLY A 12 -10.40 -20.53 -3.55
C GLY A 12 -11.21 -20.97 -2.33
N SER A 13 -11.13 -20.26 -1.19
CA SER A 13 -11.86 -20.59 0.04
C SER A 13 -12.67 -19.41 0.61
N LEU A 14 -12.02 -18.29 0.95
CA LEU A 14 -12.66 -17.13 1.59
C LEU A 14 -12.31 -15.83 0.85
N SER A 15 -13.29 -14.95 0.70
CA SER A 15 -13.03 -13.56 0.33
C SER A 15 -12.28 -12.81 1.44
N ALA A 16 -11.63 -11.69 1.10
CA ALA A 16 -10.96 -10.84 2.08
C ALA A 16 -11.92 -10.38 3.21
N LYS A 17 -13.16 -10.05 2.85
CA LYS A 17 -14.21 -9.67 3.79
C LYS A 17 -14.59 -10.78 4.76
N GLU A 18 -14.78 -12.00 4.24
CA GLU A 18 -15.07 -13.16 5.08
C GLU A 18 -13.90 -13.50 6.01
N ALA A 19 -12.66 -13.41 5.50
CA ALA A 19 -11.46 -13.63 6.32
C ALA A 19 -11.36 -12.61 7.45
N CYS A 20 -11.54 -11.31 7.17
CA CYS A 20 -11.58 -10.27 8.20
C CYS A 20 -12.64 -10.54 9.25
N SER A 21 -13.87 -10.86 8.84
CA SER A 21 -14.98 -11.08 9.77
C SER A 21 -14.76 -12.30 10.66
N LEU A 22 -14.25 -13.40 10.09
CA LEU A 22 -13.90 -14.59 10.88
C LEU A 22 -12.78 -14.31 11.88
N VAL A 23 -11.71 -13.63 11.46
CA VAL A 23 -10.60 -13.29 12.36
C VAL A 23 -11.08 -12.34 13.47
N ALA A 24 -11.88 -11.33 13.13
CA ALA A 24 -12.44 -10.40 14.11
C ALA A 24 -13.36 -11.09 15.13
N GLN A 25 -14.27 -11.96 14.67
CA GLN A 25 -15.13 -12.75 15.53
C GLN A 25 -14.33 -13.65 16.47
N GLY A 26 -13.36 -14.39 15.93
CA GLY A 26 -12.47 -15.23 16.72
C GLY A 26 -11.71 -14.42 17.78
N PHE A 27 -11.17 -13.26 17.38
CA PHE A 27 -10.45 -12.39 18.28
C PHE A 27 -11.34 -11.88 19.43
N LEU A 28 -12.56 -11.43 19.14
CA LEU A 28 -13.53 -10.97 20.14
C LEU A 28 -14.00 -12.11 21.07
N CYS A 29 -14.05 -13.36 20.61
CA CYS A 29 -14.31 -14.51 21.49
C CYS A 29 -13.20 -14.70 22.55
N GLY A 30 -11.94 -14.49 22.18
CA GLY A 30 -10.79 -14.65 23.07
C GLY A 30 -10.52 -13.42 23.95
N TYR A 31 -10.83 -12.22 23.42
CA TYR A 31 -10.68 -10.93 24.10
C TYR A 31 -11.92 -10.03 23.89
N PRO A 32 -13.03 -10.28 24.63
CA PRO A 32 -14.30 -9.57 24.44
C PRO A 32 -14.25 -8.06 24.66
N GLU A 33 -13.29 -7.58 25.45
CA GLU A 33 -13.11 -6.15 25.77
C GLU A 33 -12.24 -5.41 24.73
N ALA A 34 -11.77 -6.10 23.68
CA ALA A 34 -11.05 -5.46 22.59
C ALA A 34 -11.99 -4.65 21.69
N VAL A 35 -11.45 -3.62 21.06
CA VAL A 35 -12.09 -2.86 19.97
C VAL A 35 -11.46 -3.35 18.69
N VAL A 36 -12.24 -4.01 17.83
CA VAL A 36 -11.74 -4.60 16.59
C VAL A 36 -12.34 -3.88 15.41
N SER A 37 -11.50 -3.50 14.45
CA SER A 37 -11.94 -2.96 13.17
C SER A 37 -11.56 -3.87 12.01
N GLU A 38 -12.45 -3.95 11.02
CA GLU A 38 -12.30 -4.82 9.85
C GLU A 38 -12.04 -3.96 8.62
N ARG A 39 -10.92 -4.22 7.94
CA ARG A 39 -10.50 -3.52 6.72
C ARG A 39 -10.00 -4.53 5.69
N PRO A 40 -10.90 -5.15 4.91
CA PRO A 40 -10.50 -6.05 3.83
C PRO A 40 -9.56 -5.35 2.85
N LEU A 41 -8.53 -6.05 2.38
CA LEU A 41 -7.58 -5.55 1.39
C LEU A 41 -7.46 -6.50 0.21
N ALA A 42 -6.89 -5.99 -0.88
CA ALA A 42 -6.50 -6.76 -2.07
C ALA A 42 -5.15 -6.24 -2.58
N ASP A 43 -4.58 -6.95 -3.55
CA ASP A 43 -3.25 -6.69 -4.12
C ASP A 43 -3.29 -6.32 -5.63
N GLY A 44 -4.48 -6.00 -6.16
CA GLY A 44 -4.69 -5.71 -7.59
C GLY A 44 -5.14 -6.91 -8.42
N GLY A 45 -5.32 -8.08 -7.79
CA GLY A 45 -5.97 -9.25 -8.37
C GLY A 45 -7.49 -9.29 -8.15
N ASP A 46 -8.04 -10.50 -8.21
CA ASP A 46 -9.49 -10.77 -8.06
C ASP A 46 -10.02 -10.23 -6.71
N GLY A 47 -11.11 -9.46 -6.76
CA GLY A 47 -11.78 -8.90 -5.58
C GLY A 47 -11.34 -7.49 -5.20
N THR A 48 -10.40 -6.91 -5.94
CA THR A 48 -9.98 -5.50 -5.81
C THR A 48 -11.14 -4.52 -6.02
N VAL A 49 -12.03 -4.77 -6.98
CA VAL A 49 -13.23 -3.96 -7.22
C VAL A 49 -14.10 -3.93 -5.98
N ASP A 50 -14.34 -5.07 -5.34
CA ASP A 50 -15.19 -5.15 -4.15
C ASP A 50 -14.56 -4.42 -2.96
N VAL A 51 -13.26 -4.61 -2.74
CA VAL A 51 -12.51 -3.93 -1.68
C VAL A 51 -12.55 -2.41 -1.86
N LEU A 52 -12.25 -1.90 -3.05
CA LEU A 52 -12.22 -0.47 -3.31
C LEU A 52 -13.63 0.16 -3.31
N LEU A 53 -14.65 -0.56 -3.77
CA LEU A 53 -16.04 -0.08 -3.70
C LEU A 53 -16.53 0.07 -2.26
N GLU A 54 -16.18 -0.89 -1.39
CA GLU A 54 -16.53 -0.85 0.02
C GLU A 54 -15.82 0.30 0.75
N ALA A 55 -14.53 0.52 0.44
CA ALA A 55 -13.74 1.57 1.07
C ALA A 55 -14.09 2.99 0.59
N LEU A 56 -14.26 3.18 -0.72
CA LEU A 56 -14.45 4.50 -1.32
C LEU A 56 -15.92 4.92 -1.41
N GLY A 57 -16.87 4.02 -1.13
CA GLY A 57 -18.29 4.30 -1.25
C GLY A 57 -18.74 4.43 -2.70
N GLY A 58 -18.93 3.29 -3.36
CA GLY A 58 -19.43 3.23 -4.74
C GLY A 58 -20.48 2.16 -4.99
N TYR A 59 -20.72 1.87 -6.26
CA TYR A 59 -21.58 0.76 -6.67
C TYR A 59 -20.97 -0.02 -7.84
N PRO A 60 -21.27 -1.33 -7.94
CA PRO A 60 -20.86 -2.12 -9.08
C PRO A 60 -21.76 -1.87 -10.29
N GLU A 61 -21.18 -1.88 -11.49
CA GLU A 61 -21.92 -1.94 -12.76
C GLU A 61 -21.42 -3.14 -13.58
N THR A 62 -22.27 -3.67 -14.46
CA THR A 62 -21.91 -4.77 -15.36
C THR A 62 -21.93 -4.29 -16.79
N VAL A 63 -20.83 -4.52 -17.51
CA VAL A 63 -20.64 -4.10 -18.90
C VAL A 63 -20.34 -5.33 -19.74
N GLU A 64 -21.06 -5.49 -20.86
CA GLU A 64 -20.76 -6.55 -21.82
C GLU A 64 -19.57 -6.13 -22.70
N VAL A 65 -18.53 -6.96 -22.73
CA VAL A 65 -17.29 -6.73 -23.49
C VAL A 65 -16.80 -8.03 -24.11
N THR A 66 -15.83 -7.94 -25.00
CA THR A 66 -15.20 -9.10 -25.64
C THR A 66 -14.33 -9.85 -24.63
N GLY A 67 -14.62 -11.14 -24.44
CA GLY A 67 -13.84 -12.04 -23.61
C GLY A 67 -12.47 -12.39 -24.21
N PRO A 68 -11.65 -13.20 -23.51
CA PRO A 68 -10.28 -13.48 -23.95
C PRO A 68 -10.19 -14.21 -25.28
N TYR A 69 -11.24 -14.92 -25.72
CA TYR A 69 -11.26 -15.73 -26.94
C TYR A 69 -12.24 -15.23 -28.01
N GLY A 70 -12.80 -14.02 -27.82
CA GLY A 70 -13.73 -13.38 -28.75
C GLY A 70 -15.21 -13.46 -28.35
N ASP A 71 -15.60 -14.43 -27.53
CA ASP A 71 -16.99 -14.53 -27.04
C ASP A 71 -17.32 -13.40 -26.05
N PRO A 72 -18.54 -12.83 -26.06
CA PRO A 72 -18.95 -11.80 -25.10
C PRO A 72 -18.92 -12.29 -23.64
N VAL A 73 -18.46 -11.44 -22.74
CA VAL A 73 -18.47 -11.66 -21.30
C VAL A 73 -19.05 -10.45 -20.57
N ARG A 74 -19.70 -10.71 -19.43
CA ARG A 74 -20.26 -9.66 -18.57
C ARG A 74 -19.22 -9.30 -17.51
N ALA A 75 -18.44 -8.27 -17.77
CA ALA A 75 -17.42 -7.78 -16.86
C ALA A 75 -18.05 -6.88 -15.78
N ARG A 76 -17.63 -7.06 -14.53
CA ARG A 76 -18.07 -6.22 -13.41
C ARG A 76 -17.01 -5.14 -13.16
N VAL A 77 -17.46 -3.90 -13.02
CA VAL A 77 -16.63 -2.72 -12.76
C VAL A 77 -17.12 -1.97 -11.53
N GLY A 78 -16.22 -1.24 -10.87
CA GLY A 78 -16.57 -0.36 -9.77
C GLY A 78 -16.73 1.08 -10.22
N ILE A 79 -17.77 1.77 -9.74
CA ILE A 79 -18.00 3.18 -9.99
C ILE A 79 -18.04 3.92 -8.65
N VAL A 80 -17.16 4.91 -8.49
CA VAL A 80 -17.09 5.77 -7.30
C VAL A 80 -17.13 7.25 -7.73
N ASP A 81 -17.32 8.15 -6.76
CA ASP A 81 -17.35 9.61 -6.98
C ASP A 81 -18.37 10.07 -8.04
N GLY A 82 -19.52 9.41 -8.10
CA GLY A 82 -20.57 9.71 -9.08
C GLY A 82 -20.14 9.48 -10.55
N GLY A 83 -19.21 8.54 -10.79
CA GLY A 83 -18.72 8.23 -12.13
C GLY A 83 -17.37 8.83 -12.49
N LYS A 84 -16.78 9.65 -11.62
CA LYS A 84 -15.48 10.28 -11.88
C LYS A 84 -14.31 9.31 -11.74
N THR A 85 -14.47 8.25 -10.96
CA THR A 85 -13.44 7.22 -10.80
C THR A 85 -14.05 5.86 -11.14
N VAL A 86 -13.39 5.12 -12.02
CA VAL A 86 -13.81 3.77 -12.45
C VAL A 86 -12.72 2.76 -12.10
N ILE A 87 -13.11 1.63 -11.53
CA ILE A 87 -12.22 0.54 -11.14
C ILE A 87 -12.51 -0.66 -12.05
N ILE A 88 -11.48 -1.17 -12.72
CA ILE A 88 -11.55 -2.26 -13.68
C ILE A 88 -10.59 -3.36 -13.22
N GLU A 89 -11.05 -4.61 -13.24
CA GLU A 89 -10.18 -5.78 -13.14
C GLU A 89 -10.00 -6.42 -14.51
N SER A 90 -8.77 -6.59 -14.98
CA SER A 90 -8.51 -7.27 -16.25
C SER A 90 -8.99 -8.72 -16.23
N ALA A 91 -8.95 -9.39 -15.08
CA ALA A 91 -9.45 -10.76 -14.93
C ALA A 91 -10.95 -10.90 -15.25
N SER A 92 -11.74 -9.84 -15.01
CA SER A 92 -13.19 -9.85 -15.26
C SER A 92 -13.58 -9.96 -16.75
N CYS A 93 -12.67 -9.60 -17.66
CA CYS A 93 -12.91 -9.64 -19.10
C CYS A 93 -11.85 -10.41 -19.90
N SER A 94 -10.68 -10.66 -19.32
CA SER A 94 -9.56 -11.35 -19.99
C SER A 94 -8.85 -12.32 -19.03
N GLY A 95 -9.57 -12.84 -18.03
CA GLY A 95 -9.04 -13.70 -16.98
C GLY A 95 -8.97 -15.18 -17.31
N LEU A 96 -8.05 -15.89 -16.65
CA LEU A 96 -7.92 -17.36 -16.74
C LEU A 96 -9.16 -18.10 -16.19
N ALA A 97 -9.82 -17.52 -15.18
CA ALA A 97 -10.98 -18.13 -14.53
C ALA A 97 -12.25 -18.11 -15.39
N LEU A 98 -12.29 -17.30 -16.46
CA LEU A 98 -13.44 -17.21 -17.35
C LEU A 98 -13.61 -18.46 -18.24
N VAL A 99 -12.55 -19.26 -18.39
CA VAL A 99 -12.52 -20.40 -19.30
C VAL A 99 -11.95 -21.64 -18.62
N PRO A 100 -12.60 -22.81 -18.78
CA PRO A 100 -12.11 -24.07 -18.25
C PRO A 100 -10.69 -24.39 -18.74
N PRO A 101 -9.83 -25.02 -17.90
CA PRO A 101 -8.44 -25.31 -18.23
C PRO A 101 -8.21 -25.95 -19.61
N GLU A 102 -9.07 -26.89 -19.99
CA GLU A 102 -9.01 -27.64 -21.25
C GLU A 102 -9.29 -26.80 -22.51
N LYS A 103 -9.86 -25.60 -22.36
CA LYS A 103 -10.13 -24.65 -23.46
C LYS A 103 -9.17 -23.48 -23.48
N ARG A 104 -8.19 -23.43 -22.57
CA ARG A 104 -7.24 -22.31 -22.49
C ARG A 104 -6.21 -22.41 -23.60
N ASP A 105 -6.13 -21.35 -24.40
CA ASP A 105 -5.14 -21.18 -25.45
C ASP A 105 -4.53 -19.77 -25.39
N VAL A 106 -3.36 -19.66 -24.78
CA VAL A 106 -2.65 -18.38 -24.64
C VAL A 106 -2.35 -17.68 -25.97
N TYR A 107 -2.23 -18.41 -27.09
CA TYR A 107 -1.96 -17.80 -28.40
C TYR A 107 -3.15 -17.00 -28.91
N ARG A 108 -4.36 -17.46 -28.59
CA ARG A 108 -5.61 -16.80 -28.98
C ARG A 108 -6.08 -15.78 -27.95
N ALA A 109 -5.71 -15.98 -26.69
CA ALA A 109 -6.12 -15.11 -25.59
C ALA A 109 -5.66 -13.66 -25.83
N HIS A 110 -6.58 -12.71 -25.72
CA HIS A 110 -6.30 -11.30 -26.01
C HIS A 110 -6.94 -10.33 -25.01
N SER A 111 -6.40 -9.11 -24.92
CA SER A 111 -6.77 -8.08 -23.95
C SER A 111 -7.88 -7.11 -24.38
N ARG A 112 -8.58 -7.39 -25.50
CA ARG A 112 -9.58 -6.49 -26.11
C ARG A 112 -10.63 -5.95 -25.14
N GLY A 113 -11.22 -6.81 -24.30
CA GLY A 113 -12.25 -6.39 -23.34
C GLY A 113 -11.78 -5.31 -22.36
N VAL A 114 -10.49 -5.32 -21.99
CA VAL A 114 -9.90 -4.27 -21.13
C VAL A 114 -9.96 -2.91 -21.83
N GLY A 115 -9.62 -2.87 -23.12
CA GLY A 115 -9.68 -1.64 -23.93
C GLY A 115 -11.11 -1.13 -24.11
N GLU A 116 -12.07 -2.03 -24.25
CA GLU A 116 -13.50 -1.70 -24.33
C GLU A 116 -14.00 -1.08 -23.02
N LEU A 117 -13.60 -1.62 -21.86
CA LEU A 117 -13.91 -1.05 -20.55
C LEU A 117 -13.24 0.32 -20.33
N LEU A 118 -11.96 0.47 -20.71
CA LEU A 118 -11.25 1.74 -20.65
C LEU A 118 -11.97 2.83 -21.47
N ARG A 119 -12.31 2.50 -22.72
CA ARG A 119 -13.01 3.42 -23.62
C ARG A 119 -14.41 3.75 -23.11
N TRP A 120 -15.14 2.75 -22.62
CA TRP A 120 -16.45 2.94 -21.99
C TRP A 120 -16.38 3.89 -20.79
N ALA A 121 -15.40 3.72 -19.90
CA ALA A 121 -15.19 4.58 -18.74
C ALA A 121 -14.87 6.02 -19.15
N ALA A 122 -13.98 6.19 -20.13
CA ALA A 122 -13.59 7.49 -20.65
C ALA A 122 -14.78 8.25 -21.27
N LEU A 123 -15.58 7.57 -22.11
CA LEU A 123 -16.75 8.16 -22.75
C LEU A 123 -17.87 8.55 -21.76
N ARG A 124 -17.86 8.00 -20.55
CA ARG A 124 -18.76 8.37 -19.46
C ARG A 124 -18.24 9.54 -18.62
N GLY A 125 -17.09 10.09 -18.96
CA GLY A 125 -16.51 11.26 -18.28
C GLY A 125 -15.72 10.92 -17.02
N ALA A 126 -15.21 9.68 -16.90
CA ALA A 126 -14.25 9.35 -15.85
C ALA A 126 -13.04 10.30 -15.92
N ARG A 127 -12.54 10.72 -14.75
CA ARG A 127 -11.29 11.48 -14.57
C ARG A 127 -10.16 10.62 -14.07
N ARG A 128 -10.49 9.47 -13.48
CA ARG A 128 -9.55 8.50 -12.95
C ARG A 128 -10.02 7.09 -13.30
N ILE A 129 -9.11 6.27 -13.80
CA ILE A 129 -9.38 4.85 -14.07
C ILE A 129 -8.29 4.01 -13.42
N ILE A 130 -8.70 3.12 -12.51
CA ILE A 130 -7.82 2.19 -11.80
C ILE A 130 -7.99 0.82 -12.44
N VAL A 131 -6.89 0.20 -12.86
CA VAL A 131 -6.88 -1.09 -13.57
C VAL A 131 -6.06 -2.10 -12.76
N GLY A 132 -6.71 -3.10 -12.19
CA GLY A 132 -6.05 -4.30 -11.65
C GLY A 132 -5.60 -5.21 -12.79
N ILE A 133 -4.30 -5.50 -12.87
CA ILE A 133 -3.65 -6.17 -14.02
C ILE A 133 -3.55 -7.70 -13.83
N GLY A 134 -3.89 -8.22 -12.65
CA GLY A 134 -3.73 -9.63 -12.28
C GLY A 134 -4.71 -10.60 -12.96
N GLY A 135 -4.42 -11.91 -12.81
CA GLY A 135 -5.36 -13.01 -13.11
C GLY A 135 -5.61 -13.31 -14.59
N THR A 136 -4.75 -12.85 -15.50
CA THR A 136 -5.06 -12.78 -16.94
C THR A 136 -4.70 -14.05 -17.72
N ALA A 137 -5.45 -14.31 -18.81
CA ALA A 137 -5.24 -15.44 -19.72
C ALA A 137 -4.30 -15.14 -20.90
N MET A 138 -4.08 -13.87 -21.21
CA MET A 138 -3.37 -13.42 -22.40
C MET A 138 -1.85 -13.23 -22.21
N ASN A 139 -1.14 -13.18 -23.33
CA ASN A 139 0.26 -12.75 -23.45
C ASN A 139 0.46 -11.94 -24.75
N ASP A 140 -0.50 -11.07 -25.05
CA ASP A 140 -0.61 -10.31 -26.31
C ASP A 140 0.08 -8.95 -26.25
N GLY A 141 0.82 -8.63 -25.19
CA GLY A 141 1.48 -7.34 -25.02
C GLY A 141 0.51 -6.17 -24.86
N GLY A 142 -0.77 -6.41 -24.53
CA GLY A 142 -1.78 -5.36 -24.45
C GLY A 142 -2.23 -4.80 -25.80
N ILE A 143 -1.92 -5.47 -26.92
CA ILE A 143 -2.31 -5.05 -28.28
C ILE A 143 -3.83 -4.93 -28.40
N GLY A 144 -4.57 -5.96 -27.94
CA GLY A 144 -6.03 -5.96 -28.02
C GLY A 144 -6.67 -4.80 -27.25
N MET A 145 -6.15 -4.51 -26.04
CA MET A 145 -6.57 -3.37 -25.23
C MET A 145 -6.33 -2.05 -25.98
N ALA A 146 -5.13 -1.84 -26.51
CA ALA A 146 -4.78 -0.61 -27.21
C ALA A 146 -5.66 -0.39 -28.45
N GLN A 147 -5.86 -1.43 -29.27
CA GLN A 147 -6.74 -1.38 -30.45
C GLN A 147 -8.18 -0.99 -30.06
N ALA A 148 -8.77 -1.66 -29.06
CA ALA A 148 -10.13 -1.36 -28.62
C ALA A 148 -10.29 0.03 -27.99
N ALA A 149 -9.24 0.53 -27.33
CA ALA A 149 -9.24 1.89 -26.80
C ALA A 149 -9.11 2.97 -27.91
N GLY A 150 -8.60 2.58 -29.09
CA GLY A 150 -8.57 3.42 -30.29
C GLY A 150 -7.18 3.69 -30.87
N ALA A 151 -6.15 2.93 -30.46
CA ALA A 151 -4.85 2.93 -31.10
C ALA A 151 -4.90 2.26 -32.49
N LEU A 152 -3.96 2.60 -33.34
CA LEU A 152 -3.75 1.96 -34.63
C LEU A 152 -2.50 1.08 -34.54
N ILE A 153 -2.66 -0.23 -34.61
CA ILE A 153 -1.55 -1.20 -34.54
C ILE A 153 -1.58 -2.01 -35.81
N ARG A 154 -0.59 -1.78 -36.69
CA ARG A 154 -0.63 -2.22 -38.08
C ARG A 154 0.50 -3.18 -38.43
N ASP A 155 0.20 -4.13 -39.30
CA ASP A 155 1.19 -5.00 -39.95
C ASP A 155 1.96 -4.27 -41.07
N ALA A 156 2.85 -4.99 -41.75
CA ALA A 156 3.67 -4.47 -42.84
C ALA A 156 2.84 -4.05 -44.07
N ASP A 157 1.63 -4.57 -44.23
CA ASP A 157 0.70 -4.24 -45.31
C ASP A 157 -0.24 -3.08 -44.93
N GLY A 158 -0.11 -2.52 -43.71
CA GLY A 158 -0.97 -1.46 -43.21
C GLY A 158 -2.34 -1.93 -42.71
N ARG A 159 -2.56 -3.23 -42.52
CA ARG A 159 -3.80 -3.79 -41.95
C ARG A 159 -3.69 -3.91 -40.43
N ASP A 160 -4.83 -3.95 -39.74
CA ASP A 160 -4.83 -4.18 -38.29
C ASP A 160 -4.31 -5.60 -38.00
N VAL A 161 -3.42 -5.71 -37.01
CA VAL A 161 -2.89 -7.00 -36.59
C VAL A 161 -3.99 -7.88 -35.97
N PRO A 162 -3.95 -9.22 -36.15
CA PRO A 162 -4.91 -10.13 -35.53
C PRO A 162 -4.77 -10.16 -34.00
N PRO A 163 -5.78 -10.66 -33.27
CA PRO A 163 -5.72 -10.76 -31.82
C PRO A 163 -4.69 -11.78 -31.34
N GLY A 164 -4.25 -11.62 -30.09
CA GLY A 164 -3.40 -12.57 -29.39
C GLY A 164 -1.92 -12.50 -29.80
N ILE A 165 -1.19 -13.57 -29.50
CA ILE A 165 0.23 -13.69 -29.83
C ILE A 165 0.50 -13.55 -31.35
N PRO A 166 -0.32 -14.07 -32.29
CA PRO A 166 -0.14 -13.82 -33.72
C PRO A 166 -0.10 -12.33 -34.09
N GLY A 167 -0.82 -11.49 -33.35
CA GLY A 167 -0.73 -10.03 -33.49
C GLY A 167 0.65 -9.51 -33.15
N LEU A 168 1.22 -9.98 -32.04
CA LEU A 168 2.57 -9.63 -31.58
C LEU A 168 3.64 -9.94 -32.65
N PHE A 169 3.54 -11.10 -33.30
CA PHE A 169 4.45 -11.49 -34.40
C PHE A 169 4.35 -10.60 -35.64
N SER A 170 3.21 -9.93 -35.86
CA SER A 170 2.93 -9.19 -37.10
C SER A 170 3.02 -7.67 -36.98
N VAL A 171 3.09 -7.11 -35.78
CA VAL A 171 3.18 -5.63 -35.58
C VAL A 171 4.34 -5.05 -36.38
N ALA A 172 4.10 -4.03 -37.20
CA ALA A 172 5.14 -3.28 -37.91
C ALA A 172 5.16 -1.79 -37.51
N SER A 173 4.01 -1.23 -37.16
CA SER A 173 3.88 0.16 -36.71
C SER A 173 2.74 0.36 -35.72
N VAL A 174 2.88 1.38 -34.86
CA VAL A 174 1.86 1.78 -33.89
C VAL A 174 1.61 3.29 -33.94
N ALA A 175 0.39 3.70 -33.62
CA ALA A 175 0.04 5.10 -33.39
C ALA A 175 -1.07 5.22 -32.34
N LEU A 176 -1.11 6.34 -31.62
CA LEU A 176 -2.10 6.57 -30.55
C LEU A 176 -3.55 6.65 -31.05
N GLY A 177 -3.76 6.95 -32.34
CA GLY A 177 -5.10 7.07 -32.92
C GLY A 177 -5.98 8.05 -32.13
N SER A 178 -7.16 7.59 -31.70
CA SER A 178 -8.14 8.42 -30.97
C SER A 178 -7.90 8.50 -29.46
N ILE A 179 -6.86 7.84 -28.93
CA ILE A 179 -6.58 7.79 -27.48
C ILE A 179 -6.36 9.20 -26.89
N PRO A 180 -5.55 10.11 -27.46
CA PRO A 180 -5.27 11.41 -26.84
C PRO A 180 -6.51 12.29 -26.66
N ASP A 181 -7.49 12.16 -27.56
CA ASP A 181 -8.76 12.88 -27.48
C ASP A 181 -9.75 12.19 -26.54
N THR A 182 -9.86 10.86 -26.62
CA THR A 182 -10.81 10.08 -25.81
C THR A 182 -10.42 10.08 -24.33
N PHE A 183 -9.12 10.04 -24.03
CA PHE A 183 -8.58 9.97 -22.66
C PHE A 183 -8.00 11.30 -22.19
N ARG A 184 -8.44 12.42 -22.78
CA ARG A 184 -7.99 13.76 -22.39
C ARG A 184 -8.35 14.05 -20.93
N ASP A 185 -7.36 14.48 -20.17
CA ASP A 185 -7.49 14.80 -18.73
C ASP A 185 -8.01 13.62 -17.88
N ILE A 186 -7.70 12.38 -18.31
CA ILE A 186 -7.99 11.16 -17.55
C ILE A 186 -6.69 10.59 -17.00
N GLN A 187 -6.63 10.38 -15.70
CA GLN A 187 -5.54 9.66 -15.05
C GLN A 187 -5.81 8.15 -15.12
N VAL A 188 -4.94 7.40 -15.78
CA VAL A 188 -4.96 5.93 -15.75
C VAL A 188 -3.91 5.43 -14.76
N ILE A 189 -4.31 4.49 -13.90
CA ILE A 189 -3.44 3.87 -12.90
C ILE A 189 -3.53 2.35 -13.09
N GLY A 190 -2.40 1.70 -13.32
CA GLY A 190 -2.28 0.25 -13.33
C GLY A 190 -1.75 -0.23 -11.99
N ILE A 191 -2.42 -1.20 -11.38
CA ILE A 191 -2.02 -1.80 -10.11
C ILE A 191 -1.72 -3.29 -10.28
N SER A 192 -0.64 -3.75 -9.67
CA SER A 192 -0.19 -5.14 -9.73
C SER A 192 0.59 -5.53 -8.48
N ASP A 193 0.60 -6.82 -8.17
CA ASP A 193 1.35 -7.48 -7.09
C ASP A 193 2.72 -8.02 -7.55
N VAL A 194 3.17 -7.67 -8.77
CA VAL A 194 4.39 -8.20 -9.36
C VAL A 194 5.17 -7.10 -10.07
N SER A 195 6.49 -7.08 -9.88
CA SER A 195 7.37 -6.05 -10.43
C SER A 195 8.06 -6.45 -11.74
N ASN A 196 7.73 -7.62 -12.28
CA ASN A 196 8.40 -8.23 -13.44
C ASN A 196 8.51 -7.27 -14.64
N PRO A 197 9.70 -7.18 -15.28
CA PRO A 197 9.88 -6.41 -16.52
C PRO A 197 9.10 -7.04 -17.68
N LEU A 198 9.06 -6.37 -18.83
CA LEU A 198 8.31 -6.89 -19.97
C LEU A 198 8.91 -8.18 -20.53
N VAL A 199 10.25 -8.25 -20.62
CA VAL A 199 11.00 -9.30 -21.34
C VAL A 199 12.17 -9.85 -20.52
N GLY A 200 12.76 -10.94 -20.99
CA GLY A 200 13.92 -11.57 -20.38
C GLY A 200 13.56 -12.70 -19.40
N PRO A 201 14.54 -13.19 -18.61
CA PRO A 201 14.35 -14.36 -17.73
C PRO A 201 13.27 -14.15 -16.67
N GLU A 202 13.09 -12.90 -16.20
CA GLU A 202 12.03 -12.51 -15.28
C GLU A 202 10.85 -11.82 -15.99
N GLY A 203 10.82 -11.87 -17.33
CA GLY A 203 9.82 -11.21 -18.17
C GLY A 203 8.45 -11.90 -18.15
N ALA A 204 7.46 -11.25 -18.76
CA ALA A 204 6.07 -11.71 -18.80
C ALA A 204 5.93 -13.15 -19.32
N THR A 205 6.56 -13.41 -20.48
CA THR A 205 6.47 -14.67 -21.20
C THR A 205 7.19 -15.79 -20.44
N ALA A 206 8.40 -15.53 -19.95
CA ALA A 206 9.22 -16.52 -19.26
C ALA A 206 8.59 -16.98 -17.94
N VAL A 207 8.06 -16.03 -17.14
CA VAL A 207 7.55 -16.32 -15.80
C VAL A 207 6.10 -16.82 -15.83
N TYR A 208 5.24 -16.19 -16.64
CA TYR A 208 3.80 -16.46 -16.60
C TYR A 208 3.26 -17.19 -17.84
N GLY A 209 4.03 -17.29 -18.92
CA GLY A 209 3.66 -18.03 -20.12
C GLY A 209 3.36 -19.52 -19.88
N PRO A 210 4.20 -20.27 -19.13
CA PRO A 210 4.00 -21.70 -18.93
C PRO A 210 2.65 -22.05 -18.29
N GLN A 211 2.25 -21.34 -17.23
CA GLN A 211 0.98 -21.57 -16.55
C GLN A 211 -0.25 -21.19 -17.40
N LYS A 212 -0.05 -20.37 -18.44
CA LYS A 212 -1.10 -19.99 -19.42
C LYS A 212 -1.16 -20.95 -20.62
N GLY A 213 -0.14 -21.82 -20.78
CA GLY A 213 -0.09 -22.83 -21.84
C GLY A 213 0.94 -22.57 -22.94
N ILE A 214 1.90 -21.64 -22.77
CA ILE A 214 3.02 -21.50 -23.72
C ILE A 214 3.94 -22.71 -23.55
N ASN A 215 4.27 -23.38 -24.65
CA ASN A 215 5.23 -24.47 -24.62
C ASN A 215 6.62 -23.92 -24.24
N PRO A 216 7.35 -24.55 -23.29
CA PRO A 216 8.71 -24.13 -22.94
C PRO A 216 9.65 -23.89 -24.14
N SER A 217 9.52 -24.65 -25.24
CA SER A 217 10.35 -24.45 -26.44
C SER A 217 10.05 -23.17 -27.22
N GLU A 218 8.91 -22.53 -26.97
CA GLU A 218 8.43 -21.35 -27.70
C GLU A 218 8.63 -20.05 -26.91
N ILE A 219 8.96 -20.14 -25.61
CA ILE A 219 9.13 -18.98 -24.72
C ILE A 219 10.12 -17.97 -25.32
N ASP A 220 11.29 -18.43 -25.75
CA ASP A 220 12.33 -17.55 -26.32
C ASP A 220 11.88 -16.85 -27.60
N ALA A 221 11.03 -17.49 -28.40
CA ALA A 221 10.50 -16.92 -29.62
C ALA A 221 9.49 -15.82 -29.30
N VAL A 222 8.54 -16.08 -28.40
CA VAL A 222 7.51 -15.11 -27.99
C VAL A 222 8.14 -13.94 -27.23
N ASP A 223 9.12 -14.18 -26.36
CA ASP A 223 9.83 -13.12 -25.62
C ASP A 223 10.60 -12.18 -26.55
N ARG A 224 11.22 -12.73 -27.61
CA ARG A 224 11.90 -11.93 -28.65
C ARG A 224 10.93 -11.02 -29.39
N GLU A 225 9.74 -11.51 -29.72
CA GLU A 225 8.72 -10.69 -30.37
C GLU A 225 8.14 -9.65 -29.43
N MET A 226 8.00 -9.97 -28.14
CA MET A 226 7.63 -8.98 -27.12
C MET A 226 8.66 -7.85 -27.04
N LYS A 227 9.95 -8.19 -27.11
CA LYS A 227 11.04 -7.20 -27.15
C LYS A 227 10.98 -6.34 -28.41
N ARG A 228 10.77 -6.95 -29.57
CA ARG A 228 10.61 -6.24 -30.85
C ARG A 228 9.42 -5.29 -30.81
N TYR A 229 8.31 -5.71 -30.24
CA TYR A 229 7.14 -4.86 -30.04
C TYR A 229 7.42 -3.67 -29.11
N ALA A 230 8.14 -3.88 -28.01
CA ALA A 230 8.58 -2.82 -27.11
C ALA A 230 9.50 -1.79 -27.80
N GLU A 231 10.39 -2.25 -28.67
CA GLU A 231 11.24 -1.38 -29.51
C GLU A 231 10.39 -0.55 -30.49
N ILE A 232 9.32 -1.14 -31.06
CA ILE A 232 8.36 -0.42 -31.91
C ILE A 232 7.60 0.66 -31.11
N LEU A 233 7.13 0.34 -29.90
CA LEU A 233 6.52 1.34 -29.00
C LEU A 233 7.51 2.48 -28.69
N GLY A 234 8.79 2.15 -28.46
CA GLY A 234 9.87 3.13 -28.30
C GLY A 234 10.05 4.03 -29.51
N ARG A 235 10.10 3.43 -30.72
CA ARG A 235 10.29 4.13 -31.99
C ARG A 235 9.14 5.08 -32.31
N ASP A 236 7.91 4.60 -32.21
CA ASP A 236 6.73 5.30 -32.74
C ASP A 236 6.04 6.19 -31.69
N LEU A 237 6.09 5.82 -30.41
CA LEU A 237 5.45 6.55 -29.32
C LEU A 237 6.44 7.24 -28.38
N GLY A 238 7.75 7.02 -28.56
CA GLY A 238 8.79 7.52 -27.65
C GLY A 238 8.81 6.83 -26.29
N ARG A 239 8.19 5.65 -26.17
CA ARG A 239 7.96 4.96 -24.89
C ARG A 239 8.28 3.47 -25.00
N ASN A 240 9.50 3.09 -24.65
CA ASN A 240 9.93 1.68 -24.60
C ASN A 240 9.73 1.12 -23.17
N PRO A 241 8.85 0.12 -22.97
CA PRO A 241 8.56 -0.45 -21.65
C PRO A 241 9.48 -1.61 -21.22
N CYS A 242 10.52 -1.99 -21.98
CA CYS A 242 11.34 -3.18 -21.69
C CYS A 242 11.81 -3.26 -20.23
N ASP A 243 12.43 -2.18 -19.74
CA ASP A 243 13.06 -2.12 -18.41
C ASP A 243 12.15 -1.47 -17.36
N LEU A 244 10.91 -1.14 -17.72
CA LEU A 244 9.96 -0.52 -16.81
C LEU A 244 9.44 -1.59 -15.81
N PRO A 245 9.59 -1.37 -14.49
CA PRO A 245 9.00 -2.27 -13.50
C PRO A 245 7.50 -2.43 -13.72
N MET A 246 6.99 -3.64 -13.50
CA MET A 246 5.58 -4.03 -13.73
C MET A 246 5.15 -4.03 -15.20
N ALA A 247 6.02 -3.75 -16.17
CA ALA A 247 5.62 -3.75 -17.57
C ALA A 247 5.19 -5.14 -18.05
N GLY A 248 5.73 -6.21 -17.47
CA GLY A 248 5.34 -7.58 -17.79
C GLY A 248 4.03 -8.05 -17.16
N ALA A 249 3.49 -7.28 -16.21
CA ALA A 249 2.24 -7.61 -15.53
C ALA A 249 1.11 -7.84 -16.56
N GLY A 250 0.35 -8.91 -16.35
CA GLY A 250 -0.74 -9.27 -17.23
C GLY A 250 -0.31 -9.56 -18.67
N GLY A 251 0.85 -10.21 -18.89
CA GLY A 251 1.27 -10.59 -20.25
C GLY A 251 1.68 -9.38 -21.11
N GLY A 252 2.22 -8.33 -20.49
CA GLY A 252 2.60 -7.07 -21.14
C GLY A 252 1.54 -5.97 -21.10
N LEU A 253 0.39 -6.21 -20.45
CA LEU A 253 -0.67 -5.22 -20.28
C LEU A 253 -0.18 -3.97 -19.52
N GLY A 254 0.65 -4.14 -18.48
CA GLY A 254 1.26 -3.03 -17.74
C GLY A 254 2.09 -2.12 -18.64
N GLY A 255 2.95 -2.70 -19.47
CA GLY A 255 3.77 -1.95 -20.44
C GLY A 255 2.93 -1.18 -21.46
N ALA A 256 1.83 -1.78 -21.92
CA ALA A 256 0.89 -1.12 -22.84
C ALA A 256 0.10 0.02 -22.17
N LEU A 257 -0.36 -0.16 -20.93
CA LEU A 257 -1.03 0.89 -20.16
C LEU A 257 -0.11 2.12 -20.04
N TRP A 258 1.16 1.90 -19.72
CA TRP A 258 2.15 2.97 -19.66
C TRP A 258 2.43 3.60 -21.03
N ALA A 259 2.67 2.79 -22.06
CA ALA A 259 3.03 3.28 -23.39
C ALA A 259 1.90 4.12 -24.02
N PHE A 260 0.67 3.59 -24.08
CA PHE A 260 -0.45 4.21 -24.79
C PHE A 260 -1.18 5.30 -23.98
N PHE A 261 -1.29 5.13 -22.66
CA PHE A 261 -2.11 6.03 -21.82
C PHE A 261 -1.28 6.89 -20.88
N GLY A 262 0.05 6.66 -20.79
CA GLY A 262 0.87 7.31 -19.77
C GLY A 262 0.47 6.90 -18.35
N ALA A 263 -0.05 5.69 -18.21
CA ALA A 263 -0.53 5.21 -16.92
C ALA A 263 0.58 5.18 -15.88
N LYS A 264 0.24 5.50 -14.63
CA LYS A 264 1.12 5.24 -13.50
C LYS A 264 0.99 3.78 -13.11
N LEU A 265 2.09 3.04 -13.09
CA LEU A 265 2.14 1.67 -12.57
C LEU A 265 2.60 1.73 -11.12
N VAL A 266 1.83 1.13 -10.21
CA VAL A 266 2.10 1.16 -8.76
C VAL A 266 1.83 -0.20 -8.13
N ASP A 267 2.49 -0.44 -6.99
CA ASP A 267 2.26 -1.62 -6.16
C ASP A 267 0.81 -1.67 -5.67
N GLY A 268 0.11 -2.78 -5.97
CA GLY A 268 -1.32 -2.87 -5.75
C GLY A 268 -1.71 -2.87 -4.29
N ALA A 269 -1.01 -3.64 -3.44
CA ALA A 269 -1.34 -3.70 -2.03
C ALA A 269 -1.07 -2.36 -1.33
N ARG A 270 0.07 -1.72 -1.59
CA ARG A 270 0.40 -0.38 -1.07
C ARG A 270 -0.63 0.65 -1.53
N PHE A 271 -0.97 0.66 -2.83
CA PHE A 271 -1.94 1.60 -3.38
C PHE A 271 -3.33 1.44 -2.73
N ILE A 272 -3.82 0.20 -2.60
CA ILE A 272 -5.12 -0.06 -1.98
C ILE A 272 -5.10 0.33 -0.49
N LEU A 273 -4.00 0.05 0.23
CA LEU A 273 -3.83 0.46 1.62
C LEU A 273 -3.91 1.99 1.79
N GLU A 274 -3.32 2.76 0.87
CA GLU A 274 -3.37 4.22 0.84
C GLU A 274 -4.77 4.75 0.47
N GLU A 275 -5.45 4.14 -0.51
CA GLU A 275 -6.78 4.57 -0.95
C GLU A 275 -7.89 4.24 0.06
N THR A 276 -7.72 3.20 0.87
CA THR A 276 -8.75 2.73 1.81
C THR A 276 -8.77 3.48 3.14
N GLY A 277 -7.82 4.39 3.39
CA GLY A 277 -7.71 5.11 4.66
C GLY A 277 -7.25 4.25 5.84
N VAL A 278 -6.73 3.04 5.56
CA VAL A 278 -6.31 2.07 6.59
C VAL A 278 -5.07 2.57 7.33
N LEU A 279 -4.22 3.36 6.67
CA LEU A 279 -3.00 3.91 7.28
C LEU A 279 -3.32 4.86 8.45
N GLU A 280 -4.31 5.72 8.30
CA GLU A 280 -4.75 6.65 9.35
C GLU A 280 -5.39 5.91 10.53
N GLU A 281 -6.15 4.84 10.25
CA GLU A 281 -6.75 4.02 11.30
C GLU A 281 -5.71 3.18 12.04
N MET A 282 -4.69 2.70 11.33
CA MET A 282 -3.59 1.95 11.89
C MET A 282 -2.85 2.74 12.97
N ASP A 283 -2.71 4.08 12.84
CA ASP A 283 -2.05 4.93 13.84
C ASP A 283 -2.68 4.85 15.24
N GLU A 284 -3.95 4.43 15.34
CA GLU A 284 -4.65 4.28 16.60
C GLU A 284 -4.62 2.85 17.17
N CYS A 285 -4.00 1.90 16.48
CA CYS A 285 -4.10 0.48 16.80
C CYS A 285 -2.96 -0.01 17.72
N ASP A 286 -3.27 -1.01 18.54
CA ASP A 286 -2.33 -1.67 19.46
C ASP A 286 -1.71 -2.91 18.81
N LEU A 287 -2.38 -3.48 17.82
CA LEU A 287 -2.02 -4.71 17.11
C LEU A 287 -2.69 -4.70 15.74
N VAL A 288 -1.97 -5.21 14.74
CA VAL A 288 -2.53 -5.52 13.42
C VAL A 288 -2.55 -7.02 13.20
N LEU A 289 -3.69 -7.53 12.76
CA LEU A 289 -3.84 -8.89 12.24
C LEU A 289 -3.97 -8.81 10.73
N THR A 290 -3.12 -9.56 10.02
CA THR A 290 -3.18 -9.67 8.57
C THR A 290 -2.96 -11.12 8.13
N GLY A 291 -3.06 -11.40 6.84
CA GLY A 291 -2.79 -12.73 6.31
C GLY A 291 -3.47 -13.00 4.98
N GLU A 292 -3.17 -14.17 4.43
CA GLU A 292 -3.67 -14.64 3.15
C GLU A 292 -3.67 -16.17 3.10
N GLY A 293 -4.14 -16.75 2.00
CA GLY A 293 -4.20 -18.21 1.84
C GLY A 293 -2.86 -18.93 2.05
N THR A 294 -1.79 -18.47 1.39
CA THR A 294 -0.44 -19.00 1.55
C THR A 294 0.54 -17.84 1.65
N VAL A 295 1.35 -17.83 2.69
CA VAL A 295 2.46 -16.87 2.84
C VAL A 295 3.76 -17.58 2.48
N ASP A 296 4.49 -17.00 1.53
CA ASP A 296 5.76 -17.48 0.98
C ASP A 296 6.76 -16.31 0.81
N SER A 297 7.98 -16.58 0.32
CA SER A 297 8.96 -15.52 0.06
C SER A 297 8.49 -14.49 -0.98
N GLN A 298 7.52 -14.83 -1.84
CA GLN A 298 6.96 -13.89 -2.80
C GLN A 298 5.95 -12.95 -2.16
N THR A 299 5.40 -13.27 -0.98
CA THR A 299 4.52 -12.34 -0.24
C THR A 299 5.20 -11.01 0.06
N LYS A 300 6.54 -11.00 0.23
CA LYS A 300 7.33 -9.76 0.36
C LYS A 300 7.32 -8.87 -0.88
N LYS A 301 7.01 -9.42 -2.05
CA LYS A 301 7.07 -8.74 -3.35
C LYS A 301 5.76 -8.01 -3.68
N GLY A 302 5.15 -7.34 -2.71
CA GLY A 302 3.99 -6.48 -2.97
C GLY A 302 2.61 -7.07 -2.66
N LYS A 303 2.54 -8.15 -1.87
CA LYS A 303 1.26 -8.69 -1.40
C LYS A 303 0.79 -8.02 -0.10
N VAL A 304 -0.50 -8.13 0.16
CA VAL A 304 -1.19 -7.51 1.31
C VAL A 304 -0.50 -7.75 2.66
N PRO A 305 -0.15 -8.99 3.08
CA PRO A 305 0.42 -9.18 4.42
C PRO A 305 1.71 -8.39 4.66
N PHE A 306 2.57 -8.33 3.65
CA PHE A 306 3.83 -7.60 3.75
C PHE A 306 3.63 -6.08 3.66
N ALA A 307 2.74 -5.60 2.80
CA ALA A 307 2.42 -4.17 2.71
C ALA A 307 1.84 -3.63 4.03
N VAL A 308 0.90 -4.38 4.63
CA VAL A 308 0.33 -4.08 5.95
C VAL A 308 1.41 -4.11 7.04
N ALA A 309 2.24 -5.16 7.05
CA ALA A 309 3.28 -5.28 8.06
C ALA A 309 4.34 -4.19 7.97
N SER A 310 4.75 -3.83 6.75
CA SER A 310 5.70 -2.74 6.50
C SER A 310 5.14 -1.40 7.00
N ALA A 311 3.87 -1.11 6.69
CA ALA A 311 3.21 0.11 7.16
C ALA A 311 3.07 0.15 8.69
N ALA A 312 2.81 -0.99 9.33
CA ALA A 312 2.74 -1.10 10.78
C ALA A 312 4.11 -0.99 11.46
N ALA A 313 5.16 -1.54 10.84
CA ALA A 313 6.54 -1.44 11.31
C ALA A 313 7.02 0.02 11.32
N GLU A 314 6.69 0.81 10.29
CA GLU A 314 6.93 2.27 10.26
C GLU A 314 6.30 3.00 11.46
N ARG A 315 5.26 2.41 12.06
CA ARG A 315 4.50 2.94 13.23
C ARG A 315 4.85 2.25 14.54
N SER A 316 5.79 1.31 14.55
CA SER A 316 6.13 0.46 15.71
C SER A 316 4.93 -0.31 16.28
N ILE A 317 3.98 -0.71 15.41
CA ILE A 317 2.81 -1.50 15.79
C ILE A 317 3.09 -2.97 15.50
N PRO A 318 2.89 -3.88 16.47
CA PRO A 318 3.12 -5.30 16.26
C PRO A 318 2.12 -5.88 15.25
N VAL A 319 2.59 -6.84 14.45
CA VAL A 319 1.81 -7.48 13.40
C VAL A 319 1.82 -8.99 13.59
N ILE A 320 0.64 -9.59 13.62
CA ILE A 320 0.49 -11.05 13.62
C ILE A 320 -0.12 -11.48 12.30
N VAL A 321 0.59 -12.35 11.58
CA VAL A 321 0.14 -12.92 10.32
C VAL A 321 -0.57 -14.25 10.58
N ILE A 322 -1.79 -14.41 10.05
CA ILE A 322 -2.55 -15.67 10.09
C ILE A 322 -2.73 -16.17 8.65
N ALA A 323 -1.96 -17.18 8.26
CA ALA A 323 -1.96 -17.74 6.91
C ALA A 323 -2.72 -19.06 6.84
N GLY A 324 -3.30 -19.43 5.70
CA GLY A 324 -3.81 -20.79 5.49
C GLY A 324 -2.68 -21.83 5.52
N GLY A 325 -1.54 -21.49 4.92
CA GLY A 325 -0.28 -22.23 4.99
C GLY A 325 0.93 -21.29 5.00
N LEU A 326 2.01 -21.73 5.65
CA LEU A 326 3.31 -21.08 5.65
C LEU A 326 4.27 -21.95 4.83
N ALA A 327 4.95 -21.38 3.84
CA ALA A 327 5.94 -22.10 3.05
C ALA A 327 7.29 -22.20 3.78
N ASP A 328 8.11 -23.19 3.40
CA ASP A 328 9.41 -23.45 4.04
C ASP A 328 10.37 -22.25 3.94
N ASP A 329 10.29 -21.51 2.84
CA ASP A 329 11.13 -20.35 2.57
C ASP A 329 10.85 -19.18 3.53
N VAL A 330 9.58 -18.87 3.81
CA VAL A 330 9.22 -17.79 4.74
C VAL A 330 9.51 -18.16 6.20
N ILE A 331 9.44 -19.46 6.54
CA ILE A 331 9.84 -19.95 7.87
C ILE A 331 11.33 -19.73 8.09
N ALA A 332 12.16 -20.05 7.09
CA ALA A 332 13.60 -19.83 7.15
C ALA A 332 13.98 -18.34 7.16
N GLU A 333 13.26 -17.51 6.40
CA GLU A 333 13.55 -16.08 6.26
C GLU A 333 13.10 -15.26 7.48
N HIS A 334 11.96 -15.59 8.07
CA HIS A 334 11.32 -14.90 9.20
C HIS A 334 11.39 -13.36 9.11
N PRO A 335 10.50 -12.74 8.31
CA PRO A 335 10.54 -11.29 8.05
C PRO A 335 10.45 -10.47 9.34
N ALA A 336 11.33 -9.49 9.51
CA ALA A 336 11.41 -8.68 10.74
C ALA A 336 10.16 -7.82 10.97
N GLU A 337 9.40 -7.54 9.90
CA GLU A 337 8.13 -6.82 9.92
C GLU A 337 7.00 -7.65 10.55
N TYR A 338 7.16 -8.98 10.64
CA TYR A 338 6.18 -9.87 11.25
C TYR A 338 6.57 -10.16 12.70
N SER A 339 5.73 -9.73 13.65
CA SER A 339 5.95 -10.03 15.07
C SER A 339 5.68 -11.49 15.40
N ALA A 340 4.73 -12.11 14.69
CA ALA A 340 4.49 -13.56 14.73
C ALA A 340 3.77 -14.03 13.46
N MET A 341 3.92 -15.31 13.14
CA MET A 341 3.20 -15.97 12.04
C MET A 341 2.52 -17.24 12.56
N PHE A 342 1.26 -17.44 12.18
CA PHE A 342 0.47 -18.61 12.51
C PHE A 342 -0.12 -19.23 11.24
N SER A 343 -0.19 -20.55 11.21
CA SER A 343 -1.01 -21.27 10.24
C SER A 343 -2.41 -21.49 10.81
N SER A 344 -3.45 -21.28 10.01
CA SER A 344 -4.83 -21.65 10.32
C SER A 344 -5.08 -23.16 10.14
N THR A 345 -4.11 -23.91 9.62
CA THR A 345 -4.18 -25.37 9.53
C THR A 345 -3.83 -25.99 10.88
N VAL A 346 -4.84 -26.48 11.60
CA VAL A 346 -4.72 -26.92 13.01
C VAL A 346 -4.25 -28.37 13.20
N ARG A 347 -4.16 -29.16 12.12
CA ARG A 347 -3.73 -30.57 12.15
C ARG A 347 -3.28 -31.02 10.75
N PRO A 348 -2.53 -32.12 10.60
CA PRO A 348 -2.18 -32.65 9.29
C PRO A 348 -3.42 -32.93 8.44
N MET A 349 -3.49 -32.36 7.24
CA MET A 349 -4.60 -32.53 6.30
C MET A 349 -4.19 -32.18 4.87
N THR A 350 -5.00 -32.56 3.89
CA THR A 350 -4.82 -32.14 2.50
C THR A 350 -5.24 -30.69 2.31
N VAL A 351 -4.74 -30.03 1.25
CA VAL A 351 -5.12 -28.64 0.91
C VAL A 351 -6.63 -28.49 0.76
N GLN A 352 -7.28 -29.43 0.06
CA GLN A 352 -8.74 -29.40 -0.13
C GLN A 352 -9.49 -29.49 1.20
N SER A 353 -9.04 -30.35 2.12
CA SER A 353 -9.64 -30.44 3.46
C SER A 353 -9.39 -29.17 4.27
N ALA A 354 -8.20 -28.57 4.21
CA ALA A 354 -7.88 -27.31 4.88
C ALA A 354 -8.79 -26.17 4.40
N MET A 355 -8.95 -26.03 3.08
CA MET A 355 -9.85 -25.04 2.48
C MET A 355 -11.30 -25.26 2.92
N GLY A 356 -11.73 -26.52 3.07
CA GLY A 356 -13.09 -26.89 3.48
C GLY A 356 -13.41 -26.61 4.95
N VAL A 357 -12.40 -26.51 5.83
CA VAL A 357 -12.57 -26.22 7.27
C VAL A 357 -12.08 -24.83 7.66
N SER A 358 -11.71 -23.98 6.69
CA SER A 358 -11.11 -22.68 6.96
C SER A 358 -12.05 -21.73 7.73
N ARG A 359 -13.37 -21.90 7.59
CA ARG A 359 -14.37 -21.12 8.33
C ARG A 359 -14.39 -21.45 9.82
N GLU A 360 -13.99 -22.64 10.21
CA GLU A 360 -13.87 -23.07 11.60
C GLU A 360 -12.48 -22.80 12.16
N THR A 361 -11.42 -23.08 11.39
CA THR A 361 -10.06 -23.04 11.91
C THR A 361 -9.45 -21.65 11.95
N LEU A 362 -9.77 -20.77 10.99
CA LEU A 362 -9.30 -19.38 10.98
C LEU A 362 -9.75 -18.59 12.23
N PRO A 363 -11.05 -18.53 12.59
CA PRO A 363 -11.47 -17.84 13.80
C PRO A 363 -10.93 -18.53 15.07
N PHE A 364 -10.78 -19.85 15.08
CA PHE A 364 -10.21 -20.57 16.22
C PHE A 364 -8.77 -20.13 16.53
N VAL A 365 -7.92 -19.99 15.50
CA VAL A 365 -6.54 -19.51 15.68
C VAL A 365 -6.51 -18.05 16.14
N ALA A 366 -7.35 -17.20 15.55
CA ALA A 366 -7.50 -15.80 16.00
C ALA A 366 -7.92 -15.70 17.48
N GLU A 367 -8.81 -16.59 17.93
CA GLU A 367 -9.21 -16.69 19.34
C GLU A 367 -8.04 -17.05 20.26
N GLN A 368 -7.19 -18.00 19.86
CA GLN A 368 -6.02 -18.37 20.66
C GLN A 368 -5.03 -17.20 20.78
N ILE A 369 -4.80 -16.48 19.68
CA ILE A 369 -3.97 -15.26 19.67
C ILE A 369 -4.56 -14.21 20.63
N ALA A 370 -5.86 -13.97 20.57
CA ALA A 370 -6.55 -13.02 21.44
C ALA A 370 -6.45 -13.39 22.92
N ARG A 371 -6.59 -14.68 23.26
CA ARG A 371 -6.43 -15.18 24.64
C ARG A 371 -5.03 -14.92 25.17
N VAL A 372 -4.00 -15.12 24.34
CA VAL A 372 -2.60 -14.79 24.71
C VAL A 372 -2.45 -13.28 24.90
N ALA A 373 -2.93 -12.46 23.97
CA ALA A 373 -2.87 -10.99 24.07
C ALA A 373 -3.57 -10.46 25.33
N ARG A 374 -4.70 -11.06 25.70
CA ARG A 374 -5.45 -10.72 26.93
C ARG A 374 -4.65 -11.07 28.19
N ILE A 375 -3.97 -12.21 28.24
CA ILE A 375 -3.10 -12.57 29.38
C ILE A 375 -1.99 -11.53 29.57
N PHE A 376 -1.34 -11.11 28.47
CA PHE A 376 -0.32 -10.06 28.54
C PHE A 376 -0.90 -8.73 29.05
N SER A 377 -2.05 -8.31 28.51
CA SER A 377 -2.71 -7.07 28.92
C SER A 377 -3.11 -7.06 30.40
N LEU A 378 -3.51 -8.21 30.95
CA LEU A 378 -3.84 -8.35 32.38
C LEU A 378 -2.60 -8.29 33.29
N ARG A 379 -1.45 -8.77 32.82
CA ARG A 379 -0.21 -8.80 33.63
C ARG A 379 0.61 -7.52 33.51
N PHE A 380 0.44 -6.78 32.41
CA PHE A 380 1.20 -5.58 32.08
C PHE A 380 0.23 -4.46 31.66
N PRO A 381 -0.55 -3.89 32.60
CA PRO A 381 -1.46 -2.80 32.27
C PRO A 381 -0.68 -1.62 31.68
N SER A 382 -1.26 -0.95 30.68
CA SER A 382 -0.67 0.23 30.09
C SER A 382 -0.47 1.31 31.13
N ARG A 383 0.68 1.99 31.08
CA ARG A 383 0.94 3.18 31.87
C ARG A 383 0.72 4.40 31.00
N SER A 384 0.01 5.39 31.51
CA SER A 384 -0.08 6.70 30.85
C SER A 384 0.96 7.61 31.46
N GLU A 385 1.77 8.24 30.62
CA GLU A 385 2.75 9.24 31.00
C GLU A 385 2.38 10.56 30.34
N THR A 386 2.35 11.63 31.15
CA THR A 386 2.14 12.99 30.66
C THR A 386 3.45 13.75 30.72
N SER A 387 3.73 14.47 29.66
CA SER A 387 4.91 15.32 29.49
C SER A 387 4.49 16.66 28.90
N ALA A 388 5.32 17.67 29.14
CA ALA A 388 5.14 18.98 28.54
C ALA A 388 6.46 19.50 27.97
N GLY A 389 6.40 20.28 26.91
CA GLY A 389 7.56 20.78 26.20
C GLY A 389 7.37 22.15 25.58
N GLY A 390 8.47 22.77 25.20
CA GLY A 390 8.48 24.13 24.66
C GLY A 390 8.92 24.17 23.20
N VAL A 391 8.17 24.92 22.40
CA VAL A 391 8.60 25.38 21.08
C VAL A 391 9.08 26.82 21.23
N VAL A 392 10.38 26.98 21.49
CA VAL A 392 10.97 28.30 21.71
C VAL A 392 11.39 28.90 20.37
N VAL A 393 10.90 30.10 20.10
CA VAL A 393 11.14 30.81 18.85
C VAL A 393 11.78 32.16 19.11
N ARG A 394 12.75 32.53 18.28
CA ARG A 394 13.24 33.91 18.20
C ARG A 394 13.38 34.42 16.77
N ARG A 395 13.62 35.72 16.65
CA ARG A 395 14.06 36.34 15.40
C ARG A 395 15.59 36.25 15.30
N GLY A 396 16.08 35.43 14.38
CA GLY A 396 17.50 35.35 14.03
C GLY A 396 17.89 36.34 12.94
N PRO A 397 19.19 36.40 12.59
CA PRO A 397 19.73 37.35 11.60
C PRO A 397 19.14 37.15 10.20
N SER A 398 18.83 35.91 9.84
CA SER A 398 18.38 35.53 8.49
C SER A 398 16.87 35.29 8.42
N GLY A 399 16.16 35.25 9.55
CA GLY A 399 14.78 34.80 9.64
C GLY A 399 14.46 34.18 11.01
N PRO A 400 13.28 33.55 11.16
CA PRO A 400 12.91 32.90 12.41
C PRO A 400 13.79 31.69 12.73
N GLU A 401 14.15 31.54 14.01
CA GLU A 401 14.93 30.44 14.54
C GLU A 401 14.14 29.69 15.63
N LEU A 402 14.29 28.37 15.64
CA LEU A 402 13.71 27.46 16.63
C LEU A 402 14.81 26.87 17.50
N LEU A 403 14.53 26.74 18.79
CA LEU A 403 15.43 26.05 19.71
C LEU A 403 15.20 24.53 19.60
N LEU A 404 16.25 23.80 19.23
CA LEU A 404 16.23 22.34 19.14
C LEU A 404 17.27 21.72 20.06
N ILE A 405 16.97 20.50 20.50
CA ILE A 405 17.89 19.62 21.22
C ILE A 405 18.21 18.39 20.38
N GLU A 406 19.38 17.81 20.60
CA GLU A 406 19.78 16.51 20.06
C GLU A 406 19.65 15.45 21.15
N ASP A 407 18.82 14.44 20.92
CA ASP A 407 18.60 13.38 21.91
C ASP A 407 19.76 12.37 21.94
N ARG A 408 19.66 11.37 22.82
CA ARG A 408 20.69 10.32 22.97
C ARG A 408 20.93 9.47 21.71
N PHE A 409 20.03 9.53 20.72
CA PHE A 409 20.12 8.80 19.47
C PHE A 409 20.60 9.68 18.30
N GLY A 410 20.95 10.94 18.57
CA GLY A 410 21.35 11.89 17.53
C GLY A 410 20.17 12.43 16.70
N VAL A 411 18.94 12.27 17.20
CA VAL A 411 17.73 12.77 16.54
C VAL A 411 17.37 14.14 17.11
N PHE A 412 17.02 15.08 16.25
CA PHE A 412 16.64 16.42 16.68
C PHE A 412 15.18 16.44 17.14
N THR A 413 14.95 17.02 18.31
CA THR A 413 13.63 17.12 18.93
C THR A 413 13.44 18.47 19.63
N LEU A 414 12.20 18.75 20.02
CA LEU A 414 11.83 19.83 20.91
C LEU A 414 12.13 19.44 22.37
N PRO A 415 12.51 20.41 23.22
CA PRO A 415 12.72 20.16 24.62
C PRO A 415 11.41 19.81 25.33
N LYS A 416 11.44 18.74 26.14
CA LYS A 416 10.27 18.20 26.85
C LYS A 416 10.69 17.22 27.94
N GLY A 417 9.85 17.10 28.96
CA GLY A 417 9.97 16.02 29.94
C GLY A 417 8.73 15.85 30.78
N HIS A 418 8.85 15.10 31.87
CA HIS A 418 7.71 14.65 32.66
C HIS A 418 7.06 15.78 33.45
N VAL A 419 5.73 15.72 33.59
CA VAL A 419 5.03 16.61 34.51
C VAL A 419 5.13 16.02 35.91
N ASP A 420 5.80 16.72 36.81
CA ASP A 420 6.02 16.23 38.17
C ASP A 420 4.77 16.37 39.05
N PRO A 421 4.63 15.56 40.12
CA PRO A 421 3.50 15.68 41.04
C PRO A 421 3.37 17.09 41.65
N GLY A 422 2.24 17.75 41.40
CA GLY A 422 1.98 19.12 41.87
C GLY A 422 2.41 20.22 40.91
N GLU A 423 2.99 19.86 39.76
CA GLU A 423 3.38 20.76 38.69
C GLU A 423 2.27 20.88 37.62
N THR A 424 2.07 22.09 37.08
CA THR A 424 1.23 22.29 35.88
C THR A 424 2.00 21.96 34.62
N GLU A 425 1.31 21.60 33.53
CA GLU A 425 1.97 21.32 32.24
C GLU A 425 2.78 22.53 31.74
N GLU A 426 2.32 23.76 31.99
CA GLU A 426 3.03 24.99 31.68
C GLU A 426 4.33 25.15 32.48
N GLN A 427 4.29 24.83 33.78
CA GLN A 427 5.48 24.87 34.64
C GLN A 427 6.51 23.83 34.19
N ALA A 428 6.05 22.60 33.92
CA ALA A 428 6.90 21.54 33.40
C ALA A 428 7.55 21.96 32.08
N ALA A 429 6.79 22.50 31.13
CA ALA A 429 7.34 22.95 29.85
C ALA A 429 8.44 24.03 30.03
N VAL A 430 8.24 25.00 30.92
CA VAL A 430 9.25 26.05 31.19
C VAL A 430 10.49 25.47 31.88
N ARG A 431 10.31 24.56 32.83
CA ARG A 431 11.38 23.87 33.54
C ARG A 431 12.22 23.04 32.57
N GLU A 432 11.59 22.20 31.76
CA GLU A 432 12.25 21.31 30.80
C GLU A 432 13.02 22.09 29.73
N VAL A 433 12.46 23.19 29.22
CA VAL A 433 13.20 24.10 28.33
C VAL A 433 14.45 24.63 29.04
N LEU A 434 14.35 25.06 30.29
CA LEU A 434 15.51 25.56 31.04
C LEU A 434 16.54 24.48 31.33
N GLU A 435 16.12 23.27 31.65
CA GLU A 435 16.97 22.12 31.98
C GLU A 435 17.71 21.60 30.75
N GLU A 436 16.99 21.27 29.69
CA GLU A 436 17.58 20.69 28.49
C GLU A 436 18.32 21.73 27.63
N THR A 437 17.98 23.01 27.71
CA THR A 437 18.57 24.02 26.80
C THR A 437 19.33 25.13 27.49
N GLY A 438 19.15 25.35 28.79
CA GLY A 438 19.65 26.54 29.50
C GLY A 438 18.93 27.84 29.14
N ILE A 439 17.91 27.80 28.28
CA ILE A 439 17.14 28.98 27.89
C ILE A 439 16.01 29.22 28.87
N LYS A 440 15.96 30.43 29.43
CA LYS A 440 14.76 30.89 30.13
C LYS A 440 13.76 31.31 29.07
N ALA A 441 12.50 30.88 29.17
CA ALA A 441 11.48 31.22 28.20
C ALA A 441 10.14 31.56 28.88
N CYS A 442 9.27 32.27 28.15
CA CYS A 442 7.93 32.60 28.59
C CYS A 442 6.89 32.04 27.61
N ILE A 443 5.83 31.42 28.14
CA ILE A 443 4.76 30.84 27.34
C ILE A 443 3.90 31.95 26.72
N LYS A 444 3.57 31.77 25.44
CA LYS A 444 2.62 32.61 24.69
C LYS A 444 1.29 31.92 24.44
N GLY A 445 1.27 30.60 24.47
CA GLY A 445 0.07 29.80 24.33
C GLY A 445 0.39 28.34 23.99
N GLU A 446 -0.62 27.49 24.05
CA GLU A 446 -0.52 26.11 23.58
C GLU A 446 -0.41 26.07 22.05
N ILE A 447 0.44 25.18 21.52
CA ILE A 447 0.63 24.99 20.08
C ILE A 447 0.16 23.63 19.56
N GLY A 448 0.04 22.64 20.45
CA GLY A 448 -0.59 21.37 20.16
C GLY A 448 -0.19 20.26 21.11
N VAL A 449 -0.78 19.08 20.88
CA VAL A 449 -0.53 17.86 21.65
C VAL A 449 -0.09 16.77 20.68
N THR A 450 0.94 16.02 21.06
CA THR A 450 1.35 14.79 20.39
C THR A 450 1.08 13.61 21.32
N ARG A 451 0.48 12.56 20.78
CA ARG A 451 0.28 11.28 21.48
C ARG A 451 1.02 10.20 20.72
N TYR A 452 1.79 9.39 21.43
CA TYR A 452 2.46 8.23 20.86
C TYR A 452 2.59 7.15 21.93
N ARG A 453 2.74 5.90 21.49
CA ARG A 453 2.95 4.77 22.38
C ARG A 453 4.33 4.16 22.13
N PHE A 454 4.99 3.72 23.19
CA PHE A 454 6.22 2.94 23.10
C PHE A 454 6.18 1.80 24.12
N PHE A 455 7.12 0.87 24.03
CA PHE A 455 7.31 -0.17 25.05
C PHE A 455 8.49 0.22 25.93
N ASP A 456 8.33 0.16 27.25
CA ASP A 456 9.44 0.37 28.17
C ASP A 456 10.42 -0.82 28.17
N ASP A 457 11.50 -0.73 28.95
CA ASP A 457 12.55 -1.76 29.01
C ASP A 457 12.03 -3.13 29.49
N LEU A 458 10.83 -3.19 30.06
CA LEU A 458 10.17 -4.42 30.49
C LEU A 458 9.10 -4.90 29.49
N GLY A 459 9.03 -4.28 28.31
CA GLY A 459 8.05 -4.60 27.27
C GLY A 459 6.63 -4.17 27.62
N ARG A 460 6.44 -3.21 28.54
CA ARG A 460 5.11 -2.72 28.92
C ARG A 460 4.71 -1.56 28.01
N PRO A 461 3.48 -1.53 27.48
CA PRO A 461 3.02 -0.41 26.67
C PRO A 461 2.88 0.85 27.53
N VAL A 462 3.51 1.93 27.09
CA VAL A 462 3.44 3.26 27.70
C VAL A 462 2.80 4.22 26.72
N GLU A 463 1.64 4.77 27.09
CA GLU A 463 0.96 5.84 26.35
C GLU A 463 1.53 7.18 26.77
N LYS A 464 2.32 7.81 25.90
CA LYS A 464 2.91 9.12 26.13
C LYS A 464 2.03 10.20 25.52
N THR A 465 1.60 11.15 26.34
CA THR A 465 1.01 12.41 25.88
C THR A 465 2.00 13.53 26.14
N VAL A 466 2.34 14.29 25.10
CA VAL A 466 3.20 15.47 25.20
C VAL A 466 2.41 16.69 24.75
N ARG A 467 2.22 17.67 25.63
CA ARG A 467 1.67 18.98 25.27
C ARG A 467 2.80 19.98 25.01
N TYR A 468 2.71 20.69 23.90
CA TYR A 468 3.69 21.69 23.50
C TYR A 468 3.12 23.10 23.62
N TYR A 469 3.96 24.01 24.10
CA TYR A 469 3.66 25.43 24.24
C TYR A 469 4.60 26.27 23.37
N LEU A 470 4.04 27.25 22.68
CA LEU A 470 4.83 28.28 22.00
C LEU A 470 5.46 29.19 23.05
N MET A 471 6.76 29.46 22.94
CA MET A 471 7.49 30.28 23.89
C MET A 471 8.41 31.29 23.22
N GLU A 472 8.64 32.42 23.91
CA GLU A 472 9.70 33.38 23.57
C GLU A 472 10.86 33.28 24.57
N PRO A 473 12.11 33.33 24.11
CA PRO A 473 13.26 33.29 24.98
C PRO A 473 13.45 34.61 25.73
N LEU A 474 13.90 34.49 26.98
CA LEU A 474 14.36 35.55 27.87
C LEU A 474 15.89 35.54 28.04
N SER A 475 16.56 34.52 27.49
CA SER A 475 18.03 34.42 27.39
C SER A 475 18.43 33.91 26.00
N GLU A 476 19.65 34.21 25.56
CA GLU A 476 20.01 34.00 24.14
C GLU A 476 20.90 32.78 23.86
N ASN A 477 21.70 32.34 24.84
CA ASN A 477 22.76 31.36 24.62
C ASN A 477 22.36 30.00 25.19
N PRO A 478 22.08 28.98 24.36
CA PRO A 478 21.76 27.65 24.83
C PRO A 478 22.97 27.03 25.52
N ARG A 479 22.76 26.53 26.73
CA ARG A 479 23.73 25.80 27.55
C ARG A 479 22.97 24.74 28.33
N PRO A 480 22.79 23.53 27.76
CA PRO A 480 22.15 22.42 28.45
C PRO A 480 22.74 22.20 29.85
N GLN A 481 21.92 21.78 30.80
CA GLN A 481 22.43 21.29 32.08
C GLN A 481 23.20 19.98 31.87
N GLU A 482 24.22 19.75 32.70
CA GLU A 482 25.08 18.57 32.57
C GLU A 482 24.27 17.30 32.85
N GLY A 483 24.21 16.40 31.85
CA GLY A 483 23.50 15.12 31.96
C GLY A 483 22.11 15.09 31.31
N GLU A 484 21.53 16.24 30.94
CA GLU A 484 20.19 16.30 30.32
C GLU A 484 20.24 15.96 28.82
N VAL A 485 20.92 16.78 28.02
CA VAL A 485 21.09 16.55 26.58
C VAL A 485 22.49 16.91 26.11
N SER A 486 22.93 16.27 25.02
CA SER A 486 24.28 16.46 24.47
C SER A 486 24.45 17.83 23.79
N LYS A 487 23.37 18.40 23.25
CA LYS A 487 23.42 19.63 22.45
C LYS A 487 22.07 20.34 22.42
N ALA A 488 22.11 21.67 22.57
CA ALA A 488 21.00 22.57 22.26
C ALA A 488 21.51 23.70 21.36
N PHE A 489 20.73 24.08 20.35
CA PHE A 489 21.13 25.12 19.39
C PHE A 489 19.92 25.76 18.72
N TRP A 490 20.15 26.94 18.15
CA TRP A 490 19.18 27.65 17.32
C TRP A 490 19.27 27.16 15.87
N ALA A 491 18.17 26.64 15.35
CA ALA A 491 18.04 26.16 13.98
C ALA A 491 17.22 27.15 13.14
N ASP A 492 17.65 27.42 11.91
CA ASP A 492 16.87 28.21 10.94
C ASP A 492 15.59 27.44 10.59
N ALA A 493 14.44 28.06 10.85
CA ALA A 493 13.14 27.43 10.65
C ALA A 493 12.90 27.00 9.18
N ARG A 494 13.55 27.66 8.21
CA ARG A 494 13.42 27.32 6.77
C ARG A 494 14.29 26.13 6.36
N GLN A 495 15.18 25.68 7.24
CA GLN A 495 16.09 24.57 6.98
C GLN A 495 15.77 23.33 7.82
N LEU A 496 14.62 23.30 8.52
CA LEU A 496 14.24 22.18 9.37
C LEU A 496 14.19 20.83 8.63
N SER A 497 13.88 20.83 7.33
CA SER A 497 13.88 19.62 6.49
C SER A 497 15.25 18.93 6.39
N ARG A 498 16.34 19.62 6.76
CA ARG A 498 17.70 19.07 6.76
C ARG A 498 18.04 18.28 8.03
N TYR A 499 17.21 18.37 9.06
CA TYR A 499 17.46 17.72 10.34
C TYR A 499 16.60 16.46 10.47
N PRO A 500 17.19 15.29 10.80
CA PRO A 500 16.41 14.11 11.14
C PRO A 500 15.58 14.37 12.39
N THR A 501 14.25 14.25 12.27
CA THR A 501 13.27 14.41 13.36
C THR A 501 12.27 13.27 13.32
N TYR A 502 11.70 12.92 14.47
CA TYR A 502 10.60 11.97 14.55
C TYR A 502 9.36 12.49 13.79
N PRO A 503 8.60 11.61 13.10
CA PRO A 503 7.40 12.01 12.33
C PRO A 503 6.36 12.76 13.17
N ASN A 504 6.16 12.33 14.42
CA ASN A 504 5.19 12.90 15.36
C ASN A 504 5.55 14.34 15.84
N ASN A 505 6.81 14.75 15.73
CA ASN A 505 7.24 16.13 16.01
C ASN A 505 7.06 17.06 14.80
N ARG A 506 7.05 16.51 13.57
CA ARG A 506 7.00 17.31 12.33
C ARG A 506 5.76 18.20 12.27
N ALA A 507 4.59 17.67 12.64
CA ALA A 507 3.34 18.43 12.66
C ALA A 507 3.36 19.61 13.64
N ILE A 508 3.99 19.45 14.81
CA ILE A 508 4.15 20.54 15.79
C ILE A 508 5.12 21.60 15.27
N LEU A 509 6.25 21.19 14.69
CA LEU A 509 7.23 22.10 14.08
C LEU A 509 6.62 22.91 12.93
N GLU A 510 5.81 22.29 12.06
CA GLU A 510 5.13 22.99 10.96
C GLU A 510 4.06 23.99 11.44
N LYS A 511 3.35 23.67 12.54
CA LYS A 511 2.43 24.63 13.19
C LYS A 511 3.21 25.81 13.78
N ALA A 512 4.35 25.54 14.40
CA ALA A 512 5.24 26.56 14.92
C ALA A 512 5.71 27.52 13.83
N ILE A 513 6.25 27.00 12.73
CA ILE A 513 6.73 27.80 11.61
C ILE A 513 5.63 28.76 11.12
N ARG A 514 4.43 28.24 10.84
CA ARG A 514 3.30 29.06 10.39
C ARG A 514 2.95 30.16 11.39
N ARG A 515 2.90 29.84 12.68
CA ARG A 515 2.55 30.82 13.70
C ARG A 515 3.59 31.92 13.85
N VAL A 516 4.86 31.60 13.60
CA VAL A 516 5.96 32.56 13.63
C VAL A 516 5.94 33.46 12.41
N GLU A 517 5.64 32.92 11.23
CA GLU A 517 5.42 33.69 10.00
C GLU A 517 4.22 34.65 10.14
N GLU A 518 3.17 34.27 10.85
CA GLU A 518 2.01 35.15 11.15
C GLU A 518 2.31 36.28 12.14
N LEU A 519 3.34 36.12 12.99
CA LEU A 519 3.79 37.11 13.97
C LEU A 519 4.93 37.99 13.46
N SER A 520 5.44 37.72 12.25
CA SER A 520 6.54 38.41 11.57
C SER A 520 6.06 39.57 10.70
#